data_AF-A0A7W7KFU2-F1
#
_entry.id   AF-A0A7W7KFU2-F1
#
_cell.length_a   1.000
_cell.length_b   1.000
_cell.length_c   1.000
_cell.angle_alpha   90.00
_cell.angle_beta   90.00
_cell.angle_gamma   90.00
#
_symmetry.space_group_name_H-M   'P 1'
#
loop_
_entity.id
_entity.type
_entity.pdbx_description
1 polymer ?
#
loop_
_entity_poly.entity_id
_entity_poly.type
_entity_poly.pdbx_seq_one_letter_code
_entity_poly.pdbx_strand_id
1 'polypeptide(L)'
;MKGLNIPRTIEALQVAFTALRKAGYFCKIFPQKYPEPGRKQVEDMGSTKHLYVNRGQLDPSREAPHFFMAWAGDGQLIAEELRAAGVDFEWDGTAFNKFRILPFKD
;
A
#
# COMPACT_ATOMS: atom_id res chain seq x y z
N MET A 1 4.03 18.87 12.77
CA MET A 1 4.25 18.17 11.48
C MET A 1 3.48 18.92 10.40
N LYS A 2 4.09 19.93 9.79
CA LYS A 2 3.55 20.60 8.60
C LYS A 2 4.27 19.99 7.39
N GLY A 3 3.53 19.62 6.35
CA GLY A 3 4.13 19.24 5.07
C GLY A 3 4.08 17.76 4.69
N LEU A 4 3.14 16.95 5.19
CA LEU A 4 2.83 15.64 4.59
C LEU A 4 1.39 15.64 4.10
N ASN A 5 1.21 15.43 2.79
CA ASN A 5 -0.09 15.41 2.14
C ASN A 5 -0.66 13.99 2.08
N ILE A 6 -1.15 13.54 3.23
CA ILE A 6 -1.80 12.23 3.40
C ILE A 6 -3.01 12.07 2.47
N PRO A 7 -3.91 13.08 2.32
CA PRO A 7 -5.03 12.97 1.38
C PRO A 7 -4.58 12.71 -0.06
N ARG A 8 -3.63 13.49 -0.57
CA ARG A 8 -3.07 13.30 -1.92
C ARG A 8 -2.42 11.92 -2.10
N THR A 9 -1.74 11.44 -1.06
CA THR A 9 -1.14 10.09 -1.08
C THR A 9 -2.21 9.00 -1.21
N ILE A 10 -3.33 9.15 -0.49
CA ILE A 10 -4.46 8.22 -0.58
C ILE A 10 -5.13 8.29 -1.95
N GLU A 11 -5.30 9.48 -2.51
CA GLU A 11 -5.86 9.66 -3.87
C GLU A 11 -4.98 8.96 -4.92
N ALA A 12 -3.66 9.16 -4.88
CA ALA A 12 -2.73 8.48 -5.78
C ALA A 12 -2.78 6.95 -5.63
N LEU A 13 -2.82 6.44 -4.38
CA LEU A 13 -3.00 5.01 -4.13
C LEU A 13 -4.32 4.47 -4.69
N GLN A 14 -5.42 5.23 -4.61
CA GLN A 14 -6.71 4.84 -5.18
C GLN A 14 -6.68 4.76 -6.71
N VAL A 15 -5.92 5.63 -7.37
CA VAL A 15 -5.66 5.56 -8.82
C VAL A 15 -4.92 4.26 -9.16
N ALA A 16 -3.80 3.97 -8.50
CA ALA A 16 -3.05 2.72 -8.71
C ALA A 16 -3.92 1.48 -8.44
N PHE A 17 -4.71 1.50 -7.37
CA PHE A 17 -5.60 0.39 -7.01
C PHE A 17 -6.69 0.15 -8.06
N THR A 18 -7.13 1.19 -8.75
CA THR A 18 -8.10 1.06 -9.83
C THR A 18 -7.52 0.31 -11.02
N ALA A 19 -6.26 0.59 -11.38
CA ALA A 19 -5.56 -0.15 -12.43
C ALA A 19 -5.28 -1.60 -12.01
N LEU A 20 -4.77 -1.81 -10.79
CA LEU A 20 -4.47 -3.15 -10.27
C LEU A 20 -5.72 -4.03 -10.12
N ARG A 21 -6.87 -3.47 -9.75
CA ARG A 21 -8.15 -4.21 -9.77
C ARG A 21 -8.53 -4.69 -11.17
N LYS A 22 -8.25 -3.91 -12.22
CA LYS A 22 -8.46 -4.36 -13.62
C LYS A 22 -7.53 -5.54 -13.97
N ALA A 23 -6.34 -5.59 -13.38
CA ALA A 23 -5.39 -6.71 -13.50
C ALA A 23 -5.72 -7.92 -12.59
N GLY A 24 -6.86 -7.88 -11.88
CA GLY A 24 -7.36 -8.96 -11.03
C GLY A 24 -6.86 -8.92 -9.58
N TYR A 25 -6.24 -7.83 -9.13
CA TYR A 25 -5.85 -7.69 -7.72
C TYR A 25 -7.04 -7.30 -6.85
N PHE A 26 -7.09 -7.89 -5.67
CA PHE A 26 -7.86 -7.32 -4.59
C PHE A 26 -7.07 -6.23 -3.88
N CYS A 27 -7.51 -4.96 -3.94
CA CYS A 27 -6.80 -3.84 -3.32
C CYS A 27 -7.65 -3.14 -2.26
N LYS A 28 -7.13 -2.98 -1.03
CA LYS A 28 -7.83 -2.34 0.09
C LYS A 28 -6.92 -1.49 0.97
N ILE A 29 -7.41 -0.31 1.35
CA ILE A 29 -6.78 0.56 2.35
C ILE A 29 -7.50 0.35 3.67
N PHE A 30 -6.77 -0.03 4.72
CA PHE A 30 -7.34 -0.19 6.05
C PHE A 30 -7.11 1.09 6.87
N PRO A 31 -8.16 1.61 7.55
CA PRO A 31 -8.06 2.83 8.34
C PRO A 31 -7.27 2.66 9.65
N GLN A 32 -7.01 1.43 10.10
CA GLN A 32 -6.35 1.13 11.37
C GLN A 32 -5.29 0.02 11.21
N LYS A 33 -4.45 -0.16 12.25
CA LYS A 33 -3.52 -1.28 12.38
C LYS A 33 -4.28 -2.57 12.10
N TYR A 34 -3.66 -3.51 11.35
CA TYR A 34 -4.30 -4.77 11.00
C TYR A 34 -4.96 -5.34 12.27
N PRO A 35 -6.23 -5.79 12.24
CA PRO A 35 -6.63 -6.78 13.23
C PRO A 35 -5.57 -7.88 13.15
N GLU A 36 -5.02 -8.28 14.30
CA GLU A 36 -3.80 -9.09 14.51
C GLU A 36 -3.36 -9.98 13.34
N PRO A 37 -2.04 -10.20 13.13
CA PRO A 37 -1.49 -10.88 11.96
C PRO A 37 -1.90 -12.35 11.89
N GLY A 38 -3.14 -12.59 11.50
CA GLY A 38 -3.68 -13.86 11.10
C GLY A 38 -3.81 -13.82 9.60
N ARG A 39 -3.05 -14.70 8.94
CA ARG A 39 -3.20 -15.09 7.53
C ARG A 39 -4.67 -15.31 7.08
N LYS A 40 -5.59 -15.48 8.02
CA LYS A 40 -7.03 -15.70 7.81
C LYS A 40 -7.80 -14.64 7.03
N GLN A 41 -7.42 -13.35 7.01
CA GLN A 41 -8.12 -12.39 6.13
C GLN A 41 -7.75 -12.54 4.65
N VAL A 42 -6.63 -13.21 4.35
CA VAL A 42 -6.15 -13.47 2.99
C VAL A 42 -6.71 -14.81 2.46
N GLU A 43 -6.94 -15.77 3.36
CA GLU A 43 -7.43 -17.12 3.02
C GLU A 43 -8.87 -17.13 2.48
N ASP A 44 -9.70 -16.14 2.81
CA ASP A 44 -11.14 -16.18 2.53
C ASP A 44 -11.55 -15.65 1.13
N MET A 45 -10.60 -15.31 0.25
CA MET A 45 -10.92 -14.77 -1.08
C MET A 45 -10.34 -15.55 -2.27
N GLY A 46 -9.64 -16.67 -2.05
CA GLY A 46 -9.15 -17.53 -3.14
C GLY A 46 -8.24 -16.84 -4.17
N SER A 47 -7.84 -15.59 -3.93
CA SER A 47 -7.07 -14.77 -4.86
C SER A 47 -5.58 -14.78 -4.50
N THR A 48 -4.77 -15.27 -5.43
CA THR A 48 -3.29 -15.21 -5.35
C THR A 48 -2.76 -13.78 -5.52
N LYS A 49 -3.63 -12.81 -5.85
CA LYS A 49 -3.30 -11.41 -6.13
C LYS A 49 -4.02 -10.47 -5.15
N HIS A 50 -3.29 -9.95 -4.18
CA HIS A 50 -3.87 -9.04 -3.18
C HIS A 50 -2.90 -7.95 -2.78
N LEU A 51 -3.46 -6.81 -2.37
CA LEU A 51 -2.73 -5.60 -2.01
C LEU A 51 -3.44 -4.86 -0.88
N TYR A 52 -2.71 -4.63 0.21
CA TYR A 52 -3.25 -4.04 1.43
C TYR A 52 -2.34 -2.95 1.95
N VAL A 53 -2.86 -1.72 2.03
CA VAL A 53 -2.14 -0.60 2.64
C VAL A 53 -2.70 -0.32 4.03
N ASN A 54 -1.82 -0.22 5.01
CA ASN A 54 -2.21 0.14 6.37
C ASN A 54 -2.01 1.64 6.63
N ARG A 55 -3.07 2.32 7.08
CA ARG A 55 -3.04 3.75 7.49
C ARG A 55 -2.57 3.96 8.94
N GLY A 56 -2.57 2.91 9.76
CA GLY A 56 -2.35 2.90 11.21
C GLY A 56 -0.91 3.10 11.69
N GLN A 57 0.02 3.52 10.83
CA GLN A 57 1.30 4.11 11.25
C GLN A 57 1.31 5.64 11.15
N LEU A 58 0.15 6.27 11.11
CA LEU A 58 -0.02 7.65 11.58
C LEU A 58 0.12 7.68 13.12
N ASP A 59 1.27 7.23 13.64
CA ASP A 59 1.66 7.53 15.00
C ASP A 59 2.29 8.93 14.96
N PRO A 60 1.62 9.98 15.48
CA PRO A 60 2.18 11.32 15.48
C PRO A 60 3.47 11.44 16.31
N SER A 61 3.84 10.40 17.07
CA SER A 61 5.11 10.32 17.83
C SER A 61 6.27 9.67 17.07
N ARG A 62 6.04 9.09 15.88
CA ARG A 62 7.10 8.52 15.03
C ARG A 62 7.45 9.49 13.91
N GLU A 63 8.76 9.72 13.73
CA GLU A 63 9.34 10.77 12.87
C GLU A 63 8.92 10.76 11.39
N ALA A 64 8.28 9.69 10.90
CA ALA A 64 7.60 9.69 9.61
C ALA A 64 6.46 8.65 9.58
N PRO A 65 5.22 9.03 9.22
CA PRO A 65 4.16 8.06 8.98
C PRO A 65 4.46 7.32 7.68
N HIS A 66 5.06 6.14 7.78
CA HIS A 66 5.27 5.26 6.64
C HIS A 66 4.01 4.43 6.41
N PHE A 67 3.53 4.36 5.16
CA PHE A 67 2.53 3.36 4.82
C PHE A 67 3.25 2.10 4.39
N PHE A 68 3.04 1.02 5.14
CA PHE A 68 3.49 -0.29 4.71
C PHE A 68 2.39 -0.97 3.93
N MET A 69 2.79 -1.57 2.80
CA MET A 69 1.89 -2.31 1.95
C MET A 69 2.26 -3.79 1.97
N ALA A 70 1.29 -4.61 2.38
CA ALA A 70 1.35 -6.06 2.27
C ALA A 70 0.76 -6.47 0.92
N TRP A 71 1.40 -7.41 0.24
CA TRP A 71 1.07 -7.75 -1.14
C TRP A 71 1.38 -9.21 -1.46
N ALA A 72 0.69 -9.75 -2.46
CA ALA A 72 1.04 -10.99 -3.15
C ALA A 72 0.64 -10.89 -4.62
N GLY A 73 1.40 -11.55 -5.48
CA GLY A 73 1.25 -11.51 -6.93
C GLY A 73 2.54 -11.06 -7.61
N ASP A 74 2.39 -10.26 -8.65
CA ASP A 74 3.48 -9.68 -9.44
C ASP A 74 3.89 -8.32 -8.86
N GLY A 75 5.02 -8.32 -8.14
CA GLY A 75 5.57 -7.10 -7.52
C GLY A 75 6.02 -6.06 -8.53
N GLN A 76 6.47 -6.48 -9.71
CA GLN A 76 6.92 -5.57 -10.75
C GLN A 76 5.73 -4.80 -11.33
N LEU A 77 4.63 -5.50 -11.63
CA LEU A 77 3.39 -4.85 -12.06
C LEU A 77 2.85 -3.90 -11.00
N ILE A 78 2.86 -4.29 -9.72
CA ILE A 78 2.46 -3.41 -8.61
C ILE A 78 3.32 -2.14 -8.59
N ALA A 79 4.65 -2.29 -8.71
CA ALA A 79 5.58 -1.17 -8.73
C ALA A 79 5.32 -0.23 -9.92
N GLU A 80 5.02 -0.77 -11.10
CA GLU A 80 4.72 0.00 -12.30
C GLU A 80 3.44 0.83 -12.14
N GLU A 81 2.36 0.23 -11.65
CA GLU A 81 1.08 0.92 -11.44
C GLU A 81 1.18 2.00 -10.34
N LEU A 82 1.98 1.76 -9.30
CA LEU A 82 2.28 2.78 -8.29
C LEU A 82 3.04 3.97 -8.88
N ARG A 83 4.10 3.73 -9.67
CA ARG A 83 4.85 4.79 -10.35
C ARG A 83 3.97 5.56 -11.33
N ALA A 84 3.12 4.87 -12.10
CA ALA A 84 2.20 5.48 -13.05
C ALA A 84 1.18 6.41 -12.36
N ALA A 85 0.76 6.06 -11.15
CA ALA A 85 -0.10 6.91 -10.32
C ALA A 85 0.65 8.03 -9.56
N GLY A 86 1.97 8.14 -9.74
CA GLY A 86 2.82 9.11 -9.06
C GLY A 86 3.05 8.82 -7.58
N VAL A 87 2.86 7.57 -7.13
CA VAL A 87 3.11 7.17 -5.75
C VAL A 87 4.61 6.93 -5.57
N ASP A 88 5.22 7.66 -4.64
CA ASP A 88 6.58 7.38 -4.20
C ASP A 88 6.63 6.18 -3.26
N PHE A 89 7.55 5.26 -3.51
CA PHE A 89 7.75 4.08 -2.66
C PHE A 89 9.20 3.57 -2.69
N GLU A 90 9.56 2.83 -1.65
CA GLU A 90 10.77 2.02 -1.58
C GLU A 90 10.39 0.54 -1.70
N TRP A 91 11.01 -0.17 -2.64
CA TRP A 91 10.95 -1.62 -2.80
C TRP A 91 12.25 -2.09 -3.44
N ASP A 92 12.82 -3.17 -2.92
CA ASP A 92 14.13 -3.69 -3.33
C ASP A 92 14.04 -4.74 -4.46
N GLY A 93 12.86 -4.95 -5.03
CA GLY A 93 12.62 -5.92 -6.11
C GLY A 93 12.41 -7.36 -5.62
N THR A 94 12.46 -7.61 -4.31
CA THR A 94 12.31 -8.97 -3.77
C THR A 94 10.86 -9.25 -3.37
N ALA A 95 10.42 -10.50 -3.59
CA ALA A 95 9.06 -10.94 -3.29
C ALA A 95 8.72 -10.96 -1.79
N PHE A 96 9.73 -10.90 -0.92
CA PHE A 96 9.56 -11.02 0.53
C PHE A 96 9.49 -9.66 1.24
N ASN A 97 9.98 -8.60 0.60
CA ASN A 97 10.01 -7.27 1.20
C ASN A 97 8.77 -6.45 0.86
N LYS A 98 8.32 -5.69 1.87
CA LYS A 98 7.14 -4.84 1.78
C LYS A 98 7.47 -3.59 0.98
N PHE A 99 6.52 -3.11 0.20
CA PHE A 99 6.59 -1.74 -0.30
C PHE A 99 6.40 -0.77 0.87
N ARG A 100 7.32 0.18 0.99
CA ARG A 100 7.20 1.32 1.91
C ARG A 100 6.78 2.53 1.09
N ILE A 101 5.52 2.93 1.21
CA ILE A 101 5.01 4.12 0.53
C ILE A 101 5.50 5.36 1.28
N LEU A 102 6.00 6.32 0.51
CA LEU A 102 6.45 7.61 1.00
C LEU A 102 5.32 8.62 0.78
N PRO A 103 4.79 9.26 1.84
CA PRO A 103 3.78 10.29 1.67
C PRO A 103 4.33 11.50 0.89
N PHE A 104 3.48 12.11 0.06
CA PHE A 104 3.81 13.38 -0.57
C PHE A 104 4.17 14.43 0.48
N LYS A 105 5.19 15.24 0.16
CA LYS A 105 5.50 16.44 0.93
C LYS A 105 4.78 17.65 0.32
N ASP A 106 4.23 18.54 1.15
CA ASP A 106 3.77 19.86 0.67
C ASP A 106 4.95 20.82 0.51
#